data_AF-A0A3A0D1M8-F1
#
_entry.id   AF-A0A3A0D1M8-F1
#
_cell.length_a   1.000
_cell.length_b   1.000
_cell.length_c   1.000
_cell.angle_alpha   90.00
_cell.angle_beta   90.00
_cell.angle_gamma   90.00
#
_symmetry.space_group_name_H-M   'P 1'
#
loop_
_entity.id
_entity.type
_entity.pdbx_description
1 polymer ?
#
loop_
_entity_poly.entity_id
_entity_poly.type
_entity_poly.pdbx_seq_one_letter_code
_entity_poly.pdbx_strand_id
1 'polypeptide(L)' 'MVPERILSLVKRFLARVREQGVPIETAYLFGSWTQNRANQWSDIDLAIVSPLFDGITFFDRRKMR' A
#
# COMPACT_ATOMS: atom_id res chain seq x y z
N MET A 1 -1.89 -13.36 -12.91
CA MET A 1 -2.84 -12.23 -12.92
C MET A 1 -3.26 -11.98 -11.48
N VAL A 2 -3.32 -10.73 -11.02
CA VAL A 2 -3.72 -10.42 -9.64
C VAL A 2 -5.23 -10.66 -9.49
N PRO A 3 -5.70 -11.40 -8.45
CA PRO A 3 -7.14 -11.61 -8.26
C PRO A 3 -7.88 -10.31 -7.92
N GLU A 4 -9.10 -10.14 -8.43
CA GLU A 4 -9.91 -8.93 -8.21
C GLU A 4 -10.18 -8.64 -6.72
N ARG A 5 -10.31 -9.70 -5.90
CA ARG A 5 -10.46 -9.57 -4.45
C ARG A 5 -9.27 -8.83 -3.82
N ILE A 6 -8.04 -9.08 -4.29
CA ILE A 6 -6.83 -8.42 -3.79
C ILE A 6 -6.84 -6.95 -4.19
N LEU A 7 -7.15 -6.65 -5.46
CA LEU A 7 -7.28 -5.26 -5.92
C LEU A 7 -8.35 -4.50 -5.14
N SER A 8 -9.47 -5.14 -4.81
CA SER A 8 -10.55 -4.55 -4.01
C SER A 8 -10.11 -4.25 -2.58
N LEU A 9 -9.36 -5.14 -1.93
CA LEU A 9 -8.79 -4.91 -0.60
C LEU A 9 -7.79 -3.77 -0.61
N VAL A 10 -6.89 -3.73 -1.60
CA VAL A 10 -5.93 -2.64 -1.80
C VAL A 10 -6.65 -1.29 -1.96
N LYS A 11 -7.65 -1.21 -2.83
CA LYS A 11 -8.43 0.03 -3.04
C LYS A 11 -9.08 0.52 -1.76
N ARG A 12 -9.69 -0.40 -0.97
CA ARG A 12 -10.30 -0.06 0.32
C ARG A 12 -9.26 0.44 1.33
N PHE A 13 -8.10 -0.20 1.39
CA PHE A 13 -7.02 0.22 2.27
C PHE A 13 -6.53 1.63 1.90
N LEU A 14 -6.25 1.90 0.62
CA LEU A 14 -5.82 3.21 0.14
C LEU A 14 -6.86 4.31 0.39
N ALA A 15 -8.16 3.98 0.32
CA ALA A 15 -9.22 4.92 0.69
C ALA A 15 -9.15 5.31 2.18
N ARG A 16 -8.98 4.33 3.08
CA ARG A 16 -8.81 4.60 4.52
C ARG A 16 -7.56 5.42 4.82
N VAL A 17 -6.45 5.14 4.16
CA VAL A 17 -5.21 5.92 4.31
C VAL A 17 -5.43 7.38 3.90
N ARG A 18 -6.16 7.62 2.80
CA ARG A 18 -6.55 8.98 2.38
C ARG A 18 -7.47 9.66 3.40
N GLU A 19 -8.45 8.95 3.94
CA GLU A 19 -9.36 9.46 4.97
C GLU A 19 -8.62 9.86 6.26
N GLN A 20 -7.50 9.21 6.57
CA GLN A 20 -6.62 9.57 7.70
C GLN A 20 -5.72 10.78 7.42
N GLY A 21 -5.89 11.45 6.28
CA GLY A 21 -5.15 12.67 5.94
C GLY A 21 -3.82 12.42 5.25
N VAL A 22 -3.56 11.20 4.76
CA VAL A 22 -2.36 10.89 3.96
C VAL A 22 -2.70 11.04 2.47
N PRO A 23 -2.30 12.14 1.79
CA PRO A 23 -2.47 12.27 0.35
C PRO A 23 -1.64 11.20 -0.36
N ILE A 24 -2.24 10.46 -1.28
CA ILE A 24 -1.56 9.40 -2.05
C ILE A 24 -1.52 9.82 -3.51
N GLU A 25 -0.31 10.03 -4.02
CA GLU A 25 -0.06 10.32 -5.44
C GLU A 25 -0.06 9.04 -6.27
N THR A 26 0.63 8.01 -5.78
CA THR A 26 0.73 6.71 -6.47
C THR A 26 0.88 5.59 -5.46
N ALA A 27 0.34 4.41 -5.78
CA ALA A 27 0.54 3.20 -5.01
C ALA A 27 0.89 2.03 -5.94
N TYR A 28 1.93 1.28 -5.61
CA TYR A 28 2.37 0.10 -6.34
C TYR A 28 2.08 -1.15 -5.52
N LEU A 29 1.37 -2.11 -6.11
CA LEU A 29 1.30 -3.47 -5.61
C LEU A 29 2.56 -4.22 -6.05
N PHE A 30 3.24 -4.88 -5.12
CA PHE A 30 4.43 -5.68 -5.41
C PHE A 30 4.40 -6.99 -4.63
N GLY A 31 5.52 -7.72 -4.64
CA GLY A 31 5.66 -8.95 -3.87
C GLY A 31 4.91 -10.13 -4.47
N SER A 32 4.54 -11.06 -3.60
CA SER A 32 4.08 -12.41 -3.98
C SER A 32 2.84 -12.41 -4.89
N TRP A 33 1.92 -11.46 -4.69
CA TRP A 33 0.68 -11.33 -5.47
C TRP A 33 0.90 -10.91 -6.92
N THR A 34 2.01 -10.23 -7.21
CA THR A 34 2.37 -9.85 -8.59
C THR A 34 3.14 -10.94 -9.31
N GLN A 35 3.83 -11.81 -8.56
CA GLN A 35 4.74 -12.85 -9.09
C GLN A 35 4.08 -14.22 -9.25
N ASN A 36 2.75 -14.32 -9.06
CA ASN A 36 2.00 -15.58 -9.10
C ASN A 36 2.48 -16.63 -8.08
N ARG A 37 3.09 -16.18 -6.97
CA ARG A 37 3.60 -17.02 -5.87
C ARG A 37 2.78 -16.89 -4.58
N ALA A 38 1.78 -16.01 -4.57
CA ALA A 38 0.91 -15.80 -3.43
C ALA A 38 -0.09 -16.95 -3.24
N ASN A 39 -0.43 -17.19 -1.98
CA ASN A 39 -1.53 -18.05 -1.55
C ASN A 39 -2.42 -17.29 -0.56
N GLN A 40 -3.45 -17.95 -0.03
CA GLN A 40 -4.42 -17.33 0.88
C GLN A 40 -3.83 -16.77 2.19
N TRP A 41 -2.62 -17.20 2.57
CA TRP A 41 -1.89 -16.75 3.75
C TRP A 41 -0.81 -15.72 3.41
N SER A 42 -0.69 -15.30 2.15
CA SER A 42 0.30 -14.32 1.72
C SER A 42 -0.15 -12.89 2.02
N ASP A 43 0.76 -12.11 2.59
CA ASP A 43 0.59 -10.68 2.81
C ASP A 43 0.43 -9.91 1.49
N ILE A 44 -0.11 -8.70 1.58
CA ILE A 44 -0.28 -7.77 0.46
C ILE A 44 0.75 -6.64 0.62
N ASP A 45 1.76 -6.62 -0.24
CA ASP A 45 2.82 -5.63 -0.19
C ASP A 45 2.48 -4.39 -1.06
N LEU A 46 2.44 -3.21 -0.44
CA LEU A 46 2.14 -1.94 -1.10
C LEU A 46 3.25 -0.90 -0.86
N ALA A 47 3.66 -0.21 -1.93
CA ALA A 47 4.54 0.95 -1.85
C ALA A 47 3.73 2.20 -2.17
N ILE A 48 3.64 3.14 -1.23
CA ILE A 48 2.84 4.35 -1.34
C ILE A 48 3.78 5.54 -1.51
N VAL A 49 3.54 6.32 -2.56
CA VAL A 49 4.18 7.62 -2.81
C VAL A 49 3.23 8.71 -2.35
N SER A 50 3.73 9.57 -1.47
CA SER A 50 2.98 10.68 -0.87
C SER A 50 3.90 11.86 -0.64
N PRO A 51 3.42 13.10 -0.86
CA PRO A 51 4.18 14.29 -0.52
C PRO A 51 4.38 14.47 0.99
N LEU A 52 3.67 13.70 1.85
CA LEU A 52 3.95 13.69 3.28
C LEU A 52 5.28 13.02 3.65
N PHE A 53 5.86 12.24 2.73
CA PHE A 53 7.11 11.51 2.92
C PHE A 53 8.24 12.21 2.14
N ASP A 54 8.64 13.40 2.61
CA ASP A 54 9.72 14.21 2.04
C ASP A 54 11.03 14.14 2.85
N GLY A 55 11.03 13.39 3.95
CA GLY A 55 12.02 13.49 5.01
C GLY A 55 12.94 12.28 5.15
N ILE A 56 13.67 12.26 6.27
CA ILE A 56 14.48 11.10 6.66
C ILE A 56 13.52 9.95 7.00
N THR A 57 13.76 8.78 6.41
CA THR A 57 12.89 7.58 6.47
C THR A 57 12.49 7.19 7.89
N PHE A 58 13.33 7.49 8.89
CA PHE A 58 13.04 7.24 10.30
C PHE A 58 11.88 8.08 10.85
N PHE A 59 11.80 9.37 10.49
CA PHE A 59 10.73 10.26 10.96
C PHE A 59 9.42 10.03 10.22
N ASP A 60 9.48 9.66 8.93
CA ASP A 60 8.28 9.41 8.13
C ASP A 60 7.51 8.17 8.59
N ARG A 61 8.19 7.14 9.11
CA ARG A 61 7.52 5.97 9.73
C ARG A 61 6.62 6.35 10.91
N ARG A 62 6.90 7.46 11.61
CA ARG A 62 6.05 7.92 12.71
C ARG A 62 4.76 8.59 12.25
N LYS A 63 4.71 9.08 10.99
CA LYS A 63 3.51 9.67 10.39
C LYS A 63 2.50 8.61 9.92
N MET A 64 2.89 7.33 9.92
CA MET A 64 2.03 6.20 9.57
C MET A 64 1.49 5.43 10.79
N ARG A 65 1.73 5.92 12.02
CA ARG A 65 1.18 5.35 13.26
C ARG A 65 -0.12 6.02 13.66
#